data_AF-A0A5D6XZ98-F1
#
_entry.id   AF-A0A5D6XZ98-F1
#
_cell.length_a   1.000
_cell.length_b   1.000
_cell.length_c   1.000
_cell.angle_alpha   90.00
_cell.angle_beta   90.00
_cell.angle_gamma   90.00
#
_symmetry.space_group_name_H-M   'P 1'
#
loop_
_entity.id
_entity.type
_entity.pdbx_description
1 polymer ?
#
loop_
_entity_poly.entity_id
_entity_poly.type
_entity_poly.pdbx_seq_one_letter_code
_entity_poly.pdbx_strand_id
1 'polypeptide(L)'
;MPSKRRIIELDTSDDDAPMAREAGAGDEKRKRSAVSLQSPVFEGVFASWTEFDEAFADYQHASSQMYHLRTSVSVATRNKDRKLKASTWGTKFVVFDEAMGTYYRKFICIHG
;
A
#
# COMPACT_ATOMS: atom_id res chain seq x y z
N MET A 1 48.17 25.01 -28.15
CA MET A 1 47.88 24.20 -29.35
C MET A 1 46.44 24.47 -29.77
N PRO A 2 46.21 25.32 -30.79
CA PRO A 2 44.87 25.59 -31.32
C PRO A 2 44.53 24.53 -32.38
N SER A 3 43.39 23.86 -32.26
CA SER A 3 42.86 23.05 -33.37
C SER A 3 41.53 23.61 -33.81
N LYS A 4 41.61 24.26 -34.98
CA LYS A 4 40.54 24.82 -35.80
C LYS A 4 39.59 23.71 -36.25
N ARG A 5 38.28 23.97 -36.25
CA ARG A 5 37.41 23.63 -37.39
C ARG A 5 36.38 24.75 -37.57
N ARG A 6 36.43 25.38 -38.75
CA ARG A 6 35.48 26.37 -39.28
C ARG A 6 34.63 25.68 -40.35
N ILE A 7 33.32 25.97 -40.26
CA ILE A 7 32.36 26.33 -41.34
C ILE A 7 32.08 25.30 -42.43
N ILE A 8 30.79 24.95 -42.64
CA ILE A 8 30.00 25.36 -43.81
C ILE A 8 28.54 25.60 -43.39
N GLU A 9 28.08 26.84 -43.58
CA GLU A 9 26.67 27.24 -43.58
C GLU A 9 26.01 26.70 -44.86
N LEU A 10 24.82 26.09 -44.74
CA LEU A 10 23.90 26.05 -45.86
C LEU A 10 22.67 26.88 -45.52
N ASP A 11 22.65 28.03 -46.18
CA ASP A 11 21.55 28.95 -46.36
C ASP A 11 20.30 28.22 -46.90
N THR A 12 19.16 28.41 -46.25
CA THR A 12 17.83 28.24 -46.87
C THR A 12 16.93 29.30 -46.25
N SER A 13 17.00 30.48 -46.82
CA SER A 13 15.94 31.49 -46.75
C SER A 13 14.88 31.12 -47.79
N ASP A 14 13.61 31.08 -47.40
CA ASP A 14 12.58 32.03 -47.88
C ASP A 14 11.16 31.58 -47.47
N ASP A 15 10.49 32.54 -46.85
CA ASP A 15 9.05 32.84 -46.89
C ASP A 15 8.02 31.74 -46.60
N ASP A 16 7.45 31.77 -45.39
CA ASP A 16 6.00 32.00 -45.29
C ASP A 16 5.59 32.57 -43.92
N ALA A 17 4.73 33.58 -43.97
CA ALA A 17 4.34 34.48 -42.90
C ALA A 17 3.50 33.84 -41.77
N PRO A 18 3.38 34.50 -40.58
CA PRO A 18 2.71 33.95 -39.42
C PRO A 18 1.19 34.13 -39.45
N MET A 19 0.44 33.04 -39.59
CA MET A 19 -1.01 33.02 -39.31
C MET A 19 -1.25 32.72 -37.83
N ALA A 20 -1.53 33.79 -37.10
CA ALA A 20 -2.08 33.73 -35.76
C ALA A 20 -3.53 33.20 -35.78
N ARG A 21 -3.92 32.58 -34.65
CA ARG A 21 -5.29 32.23 -34.19
C ARG A 21 -5.83 30.96 -34.87
N GLU A 22 -6.13 29.92 -34.11
CA GLU A 22 -7.35 29.84 -33.32
C GLU A 22 -7.13 29.21 -31.94
N ALA A 23 -7.78 29.82 -30.95
CA ALA A 23 -7.99 29.26 -29.63
C ALA A 23 -8.97 28.08 -29.70
N GLY A 24 -8.85 27.15 -28.75
CA GLY A 24 -9.98 26.32 -28.35
C GLY A 24 -9.95 24.87 -28.84
N ALA A 25 -8.98 24.09 -28.36
CA ALA A 25 -9.32 22.72 -27.99
C ALA A 25 -9.34 22.71 -26.46
N GLY A 26 -10.53 22.87 -25.88
CA GLY A 26 -10.72 22.73 -24.45
C GLY A 26 -10.11 21.41 -24.01
N ASP A 27 -9.06 21.48 -23.19
CA ASP A 27 -8.62 20.38 -22.35
C ASP A 27 -9.73 20.19 -21.32
N GLU A 28 -10.83 19.60 -21.77
CA GLU A 28 -11.93 19.18 -20.93
C GLU A 28 -11.36 18.01 -20.15
N LYS A 29 -10.64 18.36 -19.06
CA LYS A 29 -10.07 17.44 -18.09
C LYS A 29 -11.18 16.49 -17.70
N ARG A 30 -11.24 15.35 -18.38
CA ARG A 30 -12.12 14.25 -18.08
C ARG A 30 -11.76 13.84 -16.66
N LYS A 31 -12.52 14.35 -15.69
CA LYS A 31 -12.45 13.94 -14.30
C LYS A 31 -12.85 12.47 -14.31
N ARG A 32 -11.87 11.59 -14.51
CA ARG A 32 -12.02 10.17 -14.22
C ARG A 32 -12.21 10.12 -12.72
N SER A 33 -13.47 10.11 -12.27
CA SER A 33 -13.79 9.70 -10.92
C SER A 33 -13.28 8.28 -10.80
N ALA A 34 -12.17 8.10 -10.09
CA ALA A 34 -11.63 6.78 -9.83
C ALA A 34 -12.73 5.98 -9.13
N VAL A 35 -13.16 4.89 -9.76
CA VAL A 35 -14.07 3.94 -9.12
C VAL A 35 -13.25 3.27 -8.03
N SER A 36 -13.53 3.61 -6.77
CA SER A 36 -12.97 2.91 -5.61
C SER A 36 -14.02 1.95 -5.07
N LEU A 37 -13.64 0.68 -4.95
CA LEU A 37 -14.43 -0.33 -4.27
C LEU A 37 -13.80 -0.55 -2.89
N GLN A 38 -14.62 -0.55 -1.85
CA GLN A 38 -14.16 -0.89 -0.51
C GLN A 38 -14.07 -2.40 -0.38
N SER A 39 -12.97 -2.87 0.20
CA SER A 39 -12.84 -4.28 0.60
C SER A 39 -13.85 -4.59 1.70
N PRO A 40 -14.43 -5.80 1.73
CA PRO A 40 -15.22 -6.24 2.89
C PRO A 40 -14.37 -6.15 4.18
N VAL A 41 -15.04 -5.95 5.31
CA VAL A 41 -14.39 -5.97 6.62
C VAL A 41 -14.19 -7.41 7.05
N PHE A 42 -13.00 -7.75 7.56
CA PHE A 42 -12.71 -9.04 8.18
C PHE A 42 -12.61 -8.88 9.69
N GLU A 43 -13.61 -9.37 10.42
CA GLU A 43 -13.68 -9.33 11.88
C GLU A 43 -14.33 -10.59 12.44
N GLY A 44 -13.91 -11.01 13.63
CA GLY A 44 -14.43 -12.21 14.27
C GLY A 44 -13.61 -12.65 15.48
N VAL A 45 -14.18 -13.54 16.28
CA VAL A 45 -13.49 -14.28 17.35
C VAL A 45 -13.56 -15.75 16.98
N PHE A 46 -12.39 -16.36 16.81
CA PHE A 46 -12.25 -17.76 16.39
C PHE A 46 -11.84 -18.63 17.58
N ALA A 47 -12.39 -19.83 17.66
CA ALA A 47 -12.08 -20.77 18.73
C ALA A 47 -10.71 -21.44 18.56
N SER A 48 -10.16 -21.43 17.34
CA SER A 48 -8.84 -21.99 17.03
C SER A 48 -8.13 -21.22 15.91
N TRP A 49 -6.82 -21.43 15.79
CA TRP A 49 -6.05 -20.90 14.66
C TRP A 49 -6.50 -21.48 13.32
N THR A 50 -6.86 -22.76 13.27
CA THR A 50 -7.36 -23.41 12.05
C THR A 50 -8.64 -22.76 11.53
N GLU A 51 -9.59 -22.49 12.42
CA GLU A 51 -10.83 -21.79 12.06
C GLU A 51 -10.56 -20.36 11.57
N PHE A 52 -9.61 -19.66 12.21
CA PHE A 52 -9.15 -18.35 11.73
C PHE A 52 -8.52 -18.45 10.33
N ASP A 53 -7.65 -19.43 10.09
CA ASP A 53 -6.94 -19.59 8.82
C ASP A 53 -7.90 -19.92 7.67
N GLU A 54 -8.92 -20.76 7.93
CA GLU A 54 -9.99 -21.06 6.98
C GLU A 54 -10.82 -19.81 6.65
N ALA A 55 -11.31 -19.09 7.66
CA ALA A 55 -12.06 -17.86 7.45
C ALA A 55 -11.24 -16.78 6.75
N PHE A 56 -9.94 -16.70 7.07
CA PHE A 56 -9.02 -15.76 6.44
C PHE A 56 -8.76 -16.11 4.97
N ALA A 57 -8.62 -17.40 4.64
CA ALA A 57 -8.50 -17.85 3.26
C ALA A 57 -9.74 -17.50 2.42
N ASP A 58 -10.94 -17.70 2.99
CA ASP A 58 -12.19 -17.30 2.34
C ASP A 58 -12.26 -15.79 2.10
N TYR A 59 -11.84 -15.00 3.10
CA TYR A 59 -11.75 -13.55 2.96
C TYR A 59 -10.77 -13.13 1.87
N GLN A 60 -9.60 -13.78 1.79
CA GLN A 60 -8.61 -13.52 0.75
C GLN A 60 -9.17 -13.80 -0.65
N HIS A 61 -9.90 -14.91 -0.79
CA HIS A 61 -10.55 -15.26 -2.05
C HIS A 61 -11.65 -14.26 -2.42
N ALA A 62 -12.52 -13.90 -1.47
CA ALA A 62 -13.63 -12.96 -1.70
C ALA A 62 -13.17 -11.54 -2.02
N SER A 63 -12.12 -11.07 -1.36
CA SER A 63 -11.53 -9.74 -1.61
C SER A 63 -10.58 -9.72 -2.80
N SER A 64 -10.25 -10.88 -3.37
CA SER A 64 -9.16 -11.06 -4.34
C SER A 64 -7.84 -10.46 -3.84
N GLN A 65 -7.64 -10.48 -2.52
CA GLN A 65 -6.45 -9.94 -1.86
C GLN A 65 -5.63 -11.03 -1.19
N MET A 66 -4.32 -11.07 -1.46
CA MET A 66 -3.35 -11.98 -0.90
C MET A 66 -2.61 -11.29 0.22
N TYR A 67 -2.65 -11.87 1.40
CA TYR A 67 -1.97 -11.35 2.57
C TYR A 67 -0.89 -12.31 3.04
N HIS A 68 0.22 -11.74 3.51
CA HIS A 68 1.28 -12.49 4.19
C HIS A 68 1.44 -12.02 5.64
N LEU A 69 1.71 -12.98 6.53
CA LEU A 69 2.09 -12.70 7.90
C LEU A 69 3.44 -11.97 7.92
N ARG A 70 3.44 -10.71 8.38
CA ARG A 70 4.66 -9.90 8.47
C ARG A 70 5.37 -10.08 9.80
N THR A 71 4.60 -10.16 10.88
CA THR A 71 5.16 -10.22 12.24
C THR A 71 4.32 -11.11 13.13
N SER A 72 4.98 -12.08 13.72
CA SER A 72 4.51 -12.88 14.84
C SER A 72 5.43 -12.68 16.04
N VAL A 73 4.88 -12.87 17.23
CA VAL A 73 5.65 -12.93 18.49
C VAL A 73 5.05 -14.03 19.35
N SER A 74 5.82 -14.63 20.25
CA SER A 74 5.23 -15.59 21.20
C SER A 74 4.24 -14.89 22.12
N VAL A 75 3.21 -15.63 22.53
CA VAL A 75 2.21 -15.13 23.48
C VAL A 75 2.87 -14.75 24.81
N ALA A 76 3.83 -15.53 25.27
CA ALA A 76 4.63 -15.22 26.46
C ALA A 76 5.33 -13.86 26.36
N THR A 77 5.99 -13.56 25.24
CA THR A 77 6.63 -12.25 25.01
C THR A 77 5.59 -11.13 24.98
N ARG A 78 4.45 -11.35 24.31
CA ARG A 78 3.36 -10.37 24.28
C ARG A 78 2.78 -10.08 25.65
N ASN A 79 2.64 -11.10 26.49
CA ASN A 79 2.18 -10.99 27.87
C ASN A 79 3.18 -10.19 28.72
N LYS A 80 4.49 -10.42 28.57
CA LYS A 80 5.54 -9.64 29.25
C LYS A 80 5.47 -8.15 28.87
N ASP A 81 5.36 -7.84 27.59
CA ASP A 81 5.22 -6.46 27.11
C ASP A 81 3.98 -5.76 27.70
N ARG A 82 2.86 -6.48 27.80
CA ARG A 82 1.61 -5.93 28.35
C ARG A 82 1.70 -5.73 29.86
N LYS A 83 2.36 -6.64 30.59
CA LYS A 83 2.67 -6.48 32.02
C LYS A 83 3.52 -5.22 32.26
N LEU A 84 4.57 -5.03 31.46
CA LEU A 84 5.44 -3.85 31.57
C LEU A 84 4.63 -2.56 31.33
N LYS A 85 3.88 -2.48 30.23
CA LYS A 85 3.06 -1.29 29.92
C LYS A 85 2.00 -1.01 30.97
N ALA A 86 1.36 -2.04 31.51
CA ALA A 86 0.40 -1.89 32.60
C ALA A 86 1.04 -1.35 33.87
N SER A 87 2.25 -1.80 34.23
CA SER A 87 2.99 -1.26 35.37
C SER A 87 3.38 0.21 35.17
N THR A 88 3.75 0.60 33.95
CA THR A 88 4.11 1.99 33.63
C THR A 88 2.91 2.92 33.58
N TRP A 89 1.76 2.45 33.08
CA TRP A 89 0.60 3.29 32.77
C TRP A 89 -0.64 3.02 33.65
N GLY A 90 -0.54 2.14 34.65
CA GLY A 90 -1.64 1.83 35.57
C GLY A 90 -2.89 1.23 34.91
N THR A 91 -2.77 0.70 33.69
CA THR A 91 -3.91 0.24 32.90
C THR A 91 -4.20 -1.24 33.15
N LYS A 92 -5.47 -1.62 33.27
CA LYS A 92 -5.87 -3.04 33.32
C LYS A 92 -5.55 -3.73 32.00
N PHE A 93 -5.00 -4.94 32.08
CA PHE A 93 -4.67 -5.74 30.90
C PHE A 93 -5.11 -7.19 31.11
N VAL A 94 -5.53 -7.83 30.01
CA VAL A 94 -6.01 -9.22 30.00
C VAL A 94 -4.92 -10.13 29.45
N VAL A 95 -4.29 -10.96 30.28
CA VAL A 95 -3.25 -11.92 29.85
C VAL A 95 -3.84 -12.94 28.88
N PHE A 96 -3.12 -13.24 27.79
CA PHE A 96 -3.50 -14.30 26.86
C PHE A 96 -3.02 -15.65 27.38
N ASP A 97 -3.74 -16.72 27.09
CA ASP A 97 -3.31 -18.08 27.44
C ASP A 97 -2.03 -18.44 26.68
N GLU A 98 -0.97 -18.81 27.42
CA GLU A 98 0.32 -19.16 26.84
C GLU A 98 0.27 -20.45 26.01
N ALA A 99 -0.74 -21.30 26.22
CA ALA A 99 -0.98 -22.49 25.39
C ALA A 99 -1.31 -22.15 23.93
N MET A 100 -1.74 -20.92 23.63
CA MET A 100 -1.97 -20.45 22.26
C MET A 100 -0.67 -20.30 21.44
N GLY A 101 0.50 -20.35 22.08
CA GLY A 101 1.81 -20.39 21.44
C GLY A 101 2.23 -19.06 20.81
N THR A 102 1.75 -18.79 19.59
CA THR A 102 2.17 -17.64 18.79
C THR A 102 1.04 -16.63 18.60
N TYR A 103 1.35 -15.36 18.79
CA TYR A 103 0.46 -14.23 18.53
C TYR A 103 0.81 -13.58 17.19
N TYR A 104 -0.15 -13.54 16.27
CA TYR A 104 -0.03 -12.86 14.99
C TYR A 104 -0.42 -11.40 15.13
N ARG A 105 0.51 -10.49 14.79
CA ARG A 105 0.31 -9.05 15.02
C ARG A 105 -0.10 -8.28 13.77
N LYS A 106 0.45 -8.64 12.61
CA LYS A 106 0.22 -7.89 11.37
C LYS A 106 0.35 -8.78 10.15
N PHE A 107 -0.70 -8.72 9.33
CA PHE A 107 -0.69 -9.20 7.96
C PHE A 107 -0.55 -8.00 7.01
N ILE A 108 0.08 -8.21 5.86
CA ILE A 108 0.21 -7.20 4.81
C ILE A 108 -0.33 -7.76 3.50
N CYS A 109 -1.14 -6.95 2.80
CA CYS A 109 -1.53 -7.26 1.43
C CYS A 109 -0.29 -7.14 0.54
N ILE A 110 -0.06 -8.11 -0.34
CA ILE A 110 1.12 -8.17 -1.22
C ILE A 110 0.81 -7.81 -2.68
N HIS A 111 -0.31 -7.14 -2.94
CA HIS A 111 -0.62 -6.64 -4.27
C HIS A 111 -0.03 -5.25 -4.47
N GLY A 112 0.77 -5.12 -5.53
CA GLY A 112 1.24 -3.85 -6.08
C GLY A 112 0.32 -3.36 -7.19
#